data_AF-A0A561QHQ5-F1
#
_entry.id   AF-A0A561QHQ5-F1
#
_cell.length_a   1.000
_cell.length_b   1.000
_cell.length_c   1.000
_cell.angle_alpha   90.00
_cell.angle_beta   90.00
_cell.angle_gamma   90.00
#
_symmetry.space_group_name_H-M   'P 1'
#
loop_
_entity.id
_entity.type
_entity.pdbx_description
1 polymer ?
#
loop_
_entity_poly.entity_id
_entity_poly.type
_entity_poly.pdbx_seq_one_letter_code
_entity_poly.pdbx_strand_id
1 'polypeptide(L)' 'MILAQARQIEQSSYDDRAQLVLDAFAGNALAALNSVIKDADWLCHQLETASENQSFGYVRGLKPKFERED' A
#
# COMPACT_ATOMS: atom_id res chain seq x y z
N MET A 1 17.72 -16.08 -31.09
CA MET A 1 17.77 -16.25 -29.62
C MET A 1 17.50 -14.91 -28.92
N ILE A 2 16.32 -14.29 -29.11
CA ILE A 2 15.99 -12.96 -28.53
C ILE A 2 14.59 -12.91 -27.86
N LEU A 3 13.74 -13.94 -28.02
CA LEU A 3 12.38 -13.92 -27.45
C LEU A 3 12.28 -14.41 -25.99
N ALA A 4 13.35 -14.97 -25.42
CA ALA A 4 13.31 -15.51 -24.05
C ALA A 4 13.51 -14.43 -22.96
N GLN A 5 14.02 -13.25 -23.33
CA GLN A 5 14.47 -12.25 -22.35
C GLN A 5 13.38 -11.26 -21.93
N ALA A 6 12.24 -11.23 -22.63
CA ALA A 6 11.11 -10.37 -22.28
C ALA A 6 10.21 -10.93 -21.17
N ARG A 7 10.28 -12.25 -20.88
CA ARG A 7 9.46 -12.88 -19.83
C ARG A 7 10.04 -12.74 -18.42
N GLN A 8 11.28 -12.29 -18.29
CA GLN A 8 12.00 -12.32 -17.02
C GLN A 8 11.84 -11.02 -16.20
N ILE A 9 11.07 -10.05 -16.69
CA ILE A 9 10.81 -8.78 -15.99
C ILE A 9 9.57 -8.86 -15.07
N GLU A 10 8.73 -9.89 -15.20
CA GLU A 10 7.48 -10.01 -14.42
C GLU A 10 7.53 -10.97 -13.23
N GLN A 11 8.64 -11.69 -13.01
CA GLN A 11 8.74 -12.68 -11.94
C GLN A 11 9.87 -12.35 -10.97
N SER A 12 9.61 -11.47 -10.01
CA SER A 12 10.19 -11.58 -8.67
C SER A 12 9.68 -10.46 -7.77
N SER A 13 9.16 -10.83 -6.60
CA SER A 13 8.77 -10.00 -5.44
C SER A 13 7.31 -9.57 -5.30
N TYR A 14 6.47 -9.50 -6.34
CA TYR A 14 5.07 -9.08 -6.13
C TYR A 14 4.16 -10.23 -5.65
N ASP A 15 4.44 -11.46 -6.09
CA ASP A 15 3.63 -12.65 -5.80
C ASP A 15 3.54 -13.01 -4.31
N ASP A 16 4.53 -12.64 -3.50
CA ASP A 16 4.58 -13.07 -2.10
C ASP A 16 3.73 -12.17 -1.17
N ARG A 17 3.52 -10.90 -1.53
CA ARG A 17 2.77 -9.97 -0.68
C ARG A 17 1.29 -10.31 -0.61
N ALA A 18 0.71 -10.72 -1.73
CA ALA A 18 -0.69 -11.14 -1.77
C ALA A 18 -0.91 -12.39 -0.91
N GLN A 19 0.03 -13.34 -0.95
CA GLN A 19 -0.02 -14.54 -0.13
C GLN A 19 0.15 -14.20 1.36
N LEU A 20 1.10 -13.33 1.72
CA LEU A 20 1.29 -12.87 3.10
C LEU A 20 0.05 -12.17 3.67
N VAL A 21 -0.60 -11.32 2.88
CA VAL A 21 -1.85 -10.68 3.29
C VAL A 21 -2.94 -11.75 3.46
N LEU A 22 -3.08 -12.68 2.53
CA LEU A 22 -4.08 -13.75 2.63
C LEU A 22 -3.85 -14.64 3.87
N ASP A 23 -2.60 -14.96 4.16
CA ASP A 23 -2.19 -15.75 5.32
C ASP A 23 -2.47 -15.01 6.64
N ALA A 24 -2.26 -13.69 6.69
CA ALA A 24 -2.60 -12.85 7.85
C ALA A 24 -4.11 -12.87 8.17
N PHE A 25 -4.95 -13.08 7.16
CA PHE A 25 -6.40 -13.22 7.30
C PHE A 25 -6.85 -14.70 7.31
N ALA A 26 -5.94 -15.64 7.59
CA ALA A 26 -6.21 -17.07 7.67
C ALA A 26 -6.93 -17.64 6.42
N GLY A 27 -6.57 -17.14 5.23
CA GLY A 27 -7.19 -17.55 3.97
C GLY A 27 -8.51 -16.85 3.64
N ASN A 28 -9.00 -15.92 4.48
CA ASN A 28 -10.20 -15.16 4.18
C ASN A 28 -9.92 -14.04 3.17
N ALA A 29 -10.06 -14.38 1.89
CA ALA A 29 -9.80 -13.46 0.78
C ALA A 29 -10.66 -12.18 0.81
N LEU A 30 -11.91 -12.26 1.24
CA LEU A 30 -12.79 -11.08 1.30
C LEU A 30 -12.33 -10.11 2.39
N ALA A 31 -11.97 -10.62 3.57
CA ALA A 31 -11.44 -9.79 4.66
C ALA A 31 -10.09 -9.16 4.29
N ALA A 32 -9.20 -9.93 3.66
CA ALA A 32 -7.92 -9.46 3.15
C ALA A 32 -8.08 -8.30 2.14
N LEU A 33 -8.96 -8.47 1.13
CA LEU A 33 -9.22 -7.43 0.14
C LEU A 33 -9.82 -6.18 0.77
N ASN A 34 -10.81 -6.34 1.66
CA ASN A 34 -11.39 -5.21 2.37
C ASN A 34 -10.36 -4.46 3.21
N SER A 35 -9.42 -5.15 3.86
CA SER A 35 -8.32 -4.52 4.62
C SER A 35 -7.43 -3.68 3.71
N VAL A 36 -6.99 -4.24 2.59
CA VAL A 36 -6.11 -3.53 1.64
C VAL A 36 -6.78 -2.28 1.07
N ILE A 37 -8.07 -2.39 0.71
CA ILE A 37 -8.86 -1.24 0.24
C ILE A 37 -8.93 -0.17 1.35
N LYS A 38 -9.22 -0.58 2.59
CA LYS A 38 -9.33 0.32 3.74
C LYS A 38 -8.01 1.02 4.06
N ASP A 39 -6.87 0.41 3.75
CA ASP A 39 -5.54 1.01 3.94
C ASP A 39 -5.20 1.98 2.79
N ALA A 40 -5.60 1.66 1.56
CA ALA A 40 -5.46 2.54 0.41
C ALA A 40 -6.28 3.84 0.59
N ASP A 41 -7.54 3.72 1.02
CA ASP A 41 -8.40 4.87 1.31
C ASP A 41 -7.80 5.77 2.40
N TRP A 42 -7.24 5.16 3.45
CA TRP A 42 -6.58 5.90 4.51
C TRP A 42 -5.32 6.62 4.02
N LEU A 43 -4.51 5.97 3.18
CA LEU A 43 -3.33 6.61 2.59
C LEU A 43 -3.71 7.81 1.71
N CYS A 44 -4.78 7.69 0.92
CA CYS A 44 -5.31 8.80 0.13
C CYS A 44 -5.71 9.98 1.01
N HIS A 45 -6.41 9.72 2.12
CA HIS A 45 -6.82 10.77 3.06
C HIS A 45 -5.62 11.45 3.74
N GLN A 46 -4.58 10.67 4.11
CA GLN A 46 -3.36 11.21 4.69
C GLN A 46 -2.58 12.08 3.70
N LEU A 47 -2.57 11.70 2.42
CA LEU A 47 -1.95 12.48 1.34
C LEU A 47 -2.71 13.79 1.07
N GLU A 48 -4.04 13.74 1.05
CA GLU A 48 -4.89 14.93 0.94
C GLU A 48 -4.65 15.88 2.12
N THR A 49 -4.68 15.36 3.34
CA THR A 49 -4.36 16.11 4.57
C THR A 49 -2.96 16.72 4.52
N ALA A 50 -1.96 15.96 4.03
CA ALA A 50 -0.60 16.48 3.88
C ALA A 50 -0.52 17.59 2.81
N SER A 51 -1.22 17.43 1.68
CA SER A 51 -1.29 18.43 0.61
C SER A 51 -1.90 19.76 1.09
N GLU A 52 -3.03 19.69 1.80
CA GLU A 52 -3.68 20.85 2.41
C GLU A 52 -2.76 21.54 3.42
N ASN A 53 -2.11 20.77 4.29
CA ASN A 53 -1.20 21.32 5.31
C ASN A 53 0.11 21.89 4.74
N GLN A 54 0.60 21.34 3.62
CA GLN A 54 1.75 21.89 2.89
C GLN A 54 1.41 23.24 2.25
N SER A 55 0.20 23.42 1.74
CA SER A 55 -0.26 24.68 1.15
C SER A 55 -0.38 25.82 2.18
N PHE A 56 -0.59 25.49 3.46
CA PHE A 56 -0.67 26.45 4.57
C PHE A 56 0.67 26.80 5.23
N GLY A 57 1.81 26.38 4.67
CA GLY A 57 3.13 26.76 5.19
C GLY A 57 3.51 26.11 6.53
N TYR A 58 2.80 25.08 6.98
CA TYR A 58 3.04 24.33 8.22
C TYR A 58 4.16 23.27 8.05
N VAL A 59 5.28 23.61 7.43
CA VAL A 59 6.34 22.65 7.04
C VAL A 59 7.42 22.46 8.14
N ARG A 60 7.04 22.47 9.42
CA ARG A 60 7.98 22.16 10.52
C ARG A 60 7.37 21.25 11.58
N GLY A 61 7.17 19.98 11.25
CA GLY A 61 7.01 18.93 12.26
C GLY A 61 5.95 17.86 12.02
N LEU A 62 5.13 17.96 10.97
CA LEU A 62 4.15 16.91 10.68
C LEU A 62 4.88 15.67 10.15
N LYS A 63 5.02 14.64 10.99
CA LYS A 63 5.40 13.30 10.55
C LYS A 63 4.10 12.55 10.22
N PRO A 64 3.87 12.15 8.95
CA PRO A 64 2.75 11.27 8.65
C PRO A 64 2.90 10.03 9.54
N LYS A 65 1.88 9.76 10.36
CA LYS A 65 1.77 8.46 11.02
C LYS A 65 1.45 7.46 9.93
N PHE A 66 2.21 6.37 9.88
CA PHE A 66 2.05 5.27 8.92
C PHE A 66 1.27 4.09 9.51
N GLU A 67 1.05 4.10 10.82
CA GLU A 67 0.31 3.08 11.54
C GLU A 67 -1.14 3.54 11.77
N ARG A 68 -2.07 2.61 11.56
CA ARG A 68 -3.48 2.76 11.88
C ARG A 68 -3.65 2.51 13.38
N GLU A 69 -4.34 3.39 14.09
CA GLU A 69 -4.76 3.11 15.47
C GLU A 69 -6.00 2.20 15.37
N ASP A 70 -5.95 1.05 16.05
CA ASP A 70 -6.96 -0.04 16.01
C ASP A 70 -8.35 0.37 16.52
#